data_AF-A0A7Y4JSP5-F1
#
_entry.id   AF-A0A7Y4JSP5-F1
#
_cell.length_a   1.000
_cell.length_b   1.000
_cell.length_c   1.000
_cell.angle_alpha   90.00
_cell.angle_beta   90.00
_cell.angle_gamma   90.00
#
_symmetry.space_group_name_H-M   'P 1'
#
loop_
_entity.id
_entity.type
_entity.pdbx_description
1 polymer ?
#
loop_
_entity_poly.entity_id
_entity_poly.type
_entity_poly.pdbx_seq_one_letter_code
_entity_poly.pdbx_strand_id
1 'polypeptide(L)'
;MADAPPSDAPRRRPVPDSLREYGRGIAGGLLFSLPLLYTMEVWWAGFTSHPGSVLGYLVATYVLLLGYNRYGGFRRDVYWFDVFTDSLEELGLGLLVSVAVLVLIGRIGQGTSLQEAVGMVVVEAGTVAIGVSVGTAQLGGQHREENEEEDKKRLESADHIPGQLVISFCGAVLFAANVAPTEEIVMIAVETQPWCLLGLAVLSLLLGGLILFQSDFTRAHRFTRRRLRRDVLAGTVVTYAIALLSSALVLWFFGRFNGNGLSVGMAQVVVLGLAATLGASAGRLLIQS
;
A
#
# COMPACT_ATOMS: atom_id res chain seq x y z
N MET A 1 8.95 32.40 41.79
CA MET A 1 8.55 33.47 40.85
C MET A 1 9.79 33.76 40.00
N ALA A 2 9.94 33.25 38.78
CA ALA A 2 8.95 33.04 37.74
C ALA A 2 9.09 31.68 37.04
N ASP A 3 7.95 31.06 36.74
CA ASP A 3 7.81 29.97 35.79
C ASP A 3 8.11 30.48 34.37
N ALA A 4 8.97 29.77 33.65
CA ALA A 4 9.09 29.93 32.21
C ALA A 4 7.89 29.22 31.54
N PRO A 5 7.18 29.85 30.60
CA PRO A 5 6.07 29.21 29.91
C PRO A 5 6.56 28.10 28.97
N PRO A 6 5.82 27.00 28.79
CA PRO A 6 6.12 25.99 27.77
C PRO A 6 5.86 26.61 26.39
N SER A 7 6.88 26.64 25.54
CA SER A 7 6.81 27.16 24.18
C SER A 7 6.51 26.05 23.17
N ASP A 8 5.34 25.42 23.30
CA ASP A 8 4.81 24.51 22.27
C ASP A 8 4.03 25.29 21.21
N ALA A 9 4.74 26.13 20.45
CA ALA A 9 4.25 26.63 19.17
C ALA A 9 4.65 25.64 18.07
N PRO A 10 3.73 25.27 17.14
CA PRO A 10 4.07 24.37 16.04
C PRO A 10 5.15 25.04 15.18
N ARG A 11 6.38 24.55 15.25
CA ARG A 11 7.49 25.01 14.42
C ARG A 11 7.10 24.77 12.96
N ARG A 12 6.73 25.85 12.25
CA ARG A 12 6.52 25.81 10.79
C ARG A 12 7.82 25.31 10.15
N ARG A 13 7.76 24.14 9.50
CA ARG A 13 8.92 23.58 8.80
C ARG A 13 9.38 24.55 7.70
N PRO A 14 10.68 24.66 7.42
CA PRO A 14 11.17 25.47 6.30
C PRO A 14 10.52 25.03 4.99
N VAL A 15 10.14 26.00 4.15
CA VAL A 15 9.57 25.77 2.80
C VAL A 15 10.38 24.79 1.92
N PRO A 16 11.74 24.81 1.90
CA PRO A 16 12.50 23.87 1.07
C PRO A 16 12.39 22.41 1.52
N ASP A 17 12.21 22.17 2.81
CA ASP A 17 12.06 20.80 3.35
C ASP A 17 10.69 20.22 2.97
N SER A 18 9.66 21.05 3.00
CA SER A 18 8.30 20.66 2.58
C SER A 18 8.23 20.33 1.08
N LEU A 19 8.92 21.10 0.23
CA LEU A 19 8.99 20.83 -1.21
C LEU A 19 9.73 19.52 -1.53
N ARG A 20 10.79 19.19 -0.79
CA ARG A 20 11.50 17.91 -0.94
C ARG A 20 10.62 16.74 -0.51
N GLU A 21 9.85 16.90 0.57
CA GLU A 21 8.90 15.91 1.07
C GLU A 21 7.80 15.63 0.02
N TYR A 22 7.18 16.67 -0.53
CA TYR A 22 6.20 16.51 -1.62
C TYR A 22 6.80 15.93 -2.90
N GLY A 23 8.02 16.32 -3.28
CA GLY A 23 8.68 15.74 -4.45
C GLY A 23 8.93 14.24 -4.32
N ARG A 24 9.32 13.79 -3.12
CA ARG A 24 9.49 12.36 -2.78
C ARG A 24 8.16 11.61 -2.78
N GLY A 25 7.13 12.22 -2.21
CA GLY A 25 5.77 11.69 -2.25
C GLY A 25 5.29 11.50 -3.69
N ILE A 26 5.32 12.54 -4.52
CA ILE A 26 4.91 12.46 -5.92
C ILE A 26 5.72 11.40 -6.69
N ALA A 27 7.03 11.33 -6.47
CA ALA A 27 7.89 10.32 -7.10
C ALA A 27 7.46 8.90 -6.70
N GLY A 28 7.21 8.63 -5.42
CA GLY A 28 6.70 7.33 -4.98
C GLY A 28 5.29 7.03 -5.49
N GLY A 29 4.40 8.03 -5.49
CA GLY A 29 3.07 7.96 -6.08
C GLY A 29 3.13 7.43 -7.49
N LEU A 30 3.89 8.12 -8.36
CA LEU A 30 4.10 7.71 -9.73
C LEU A 30 4.78 6.33 -9.83
N LEU A 31 5.88 6.09 -9.12
CA LEU A 31 6.59 4.80 -9.21
C LEU A 31 5.69 3.59 -8.91
N PHE A 32 4.79 3.71 -7.94
CA PHE A 32 3.94 2.61 -7.51
C PHE A 32 2.56 2.57 -8.19
N SER A 33 2.13 3.64 -8.87
CA SER A 33 0.81 3.69 -9.54
C SER A 33 0.91 3.88 -11.06
N LEU A 34 2.11 4.01 -11.62
CA LEU A 34 2.32 4.22 -13.05
C LEU A 34 1.63 3.18 -13.93
N PRO A 35 1.71 1.86 -13.65
CA PRO A 35 0.98 0.87 -14.44
C PRO A 35 -0.52 1.18 -14.49
N LEU A 36 -1.11 1.55 -13.36
CA LEU A 36 -2.55 1.83 -13.27
C LEU A 36 -2.96 3.08 -14.02
N LEU A 37 -2.18 4.14 -13.87
CA LEU A 37 -2.39 5.41 -14.58
C LEU A 37 -2.39 5.23 -16.10
N TYR A 38 -1.86 4.13 -16.63
CA TYR A 38 -1.76 3.80 -18.06
C TYR A 38 -2.70 2.66 -18.50
N THR A 39 -3.48 2.09 -17.59
CA THR A 39 -4.29 0.89 -17.85
C THR A 39 -5.74 1.25 -18.14
N MET A 40 -6.25 0.81 -19.29
CA MET A 40 -7.62 1.15 -19.72
C MET A 40 -8.68 0.64 -18.75
N GLU A 41 -8.47 -0.53 -18.16
CA GLU A 41 -9.38 -1.20 -17.26
C GLU A 41 -9.60 -0.41 -15.97
N VAL A 42 -8.60 0.34 -15.50
CA VAL A 42 -8.71 1.19 -14.31
C VAL A 42 -9.58 2.41 -14.63
N TRP A 43 -9.31 3.07 -15.76
CA TRP A 43 -10.13 4.19 -16.22
C TRP A 43 -11.59 3.78 -16.40
N TRP A 44 -11.80 2.62 -17.04
CA TRP A 44 -13.13 2.06 -17.26
C TRP A 44 -13.81 1.69 -15.95
N ALA A 45 -13.10 1.07 -15.00
CA ALA A 45 -13.63 0.83 -13.67
C ALA A 45 -14.07 2.14 -13.01
N GLY A 46 -13.35 3.25 -13.20
CA GLY A 46 -13.72 4.56 -12.70
C GLY A 46 -15.06 5.07 -13.19
N PHE A 47 -15.31 5.06 -14.50
CA PHE A 47 -16.53 5.66 -15.06
C PHE A 47 -17.70 4.68 -15.26
N THR A 48 -17.46 3.37 -15.33
CA THR A 48 -18.52 2.35 -15.46
C THR A 48 -19.09 1.90 -14.12
N SER A 49 -18.35 2.10 -13.02
CA SER A 49 -18.80 1.74 -11.68
C SER A 49 -19.94 2.62 -11.19
N HIS A 50 -20.84 2.02 -10.40
CA HIS A 50 -21.87 2.77 -9.71
C HIS A 50 -21.24 3.82 -8.78
N PRO A 51 -21.74 5.07 -8.70
CA PRO A 51 -21.14 6.14 -7.88
C PRO A 51 -20.92 5.75 -6.41
N GLY A 52 -21.84 4.96 -5.84
CA GLY A 52 -21.72 4.41 -4.49
C GLY A 52 -20.49 3.50 -4.28
N SER A 53 -20.11 2.72 -5.30
CA SER A 53 -18.92 1.87 -5.24
C SER A 53 -17.63 2.68 -5.30
N VAL A 54 -17.60 3.73 -6.14
CA VAL A 54 -16.47 4.67 -6.23
C VAL A 54 -16.33 5.48 -4.93
N LEU A 55 -17.43 5.88 -4.31
CA LEU A 55 -17.40 6.50 -2.98
C LEU A 55 -16.89 5.53 -1.92
N GLY A 56 -17.37 4.28 -1.93
CA GLY A 56 -16.89 3.23 -1.04
C GLY A 56 -15.39 2.97 -1.19
N TYR A 57 -14.87 2.99 -2.42
CA TYR A 57 -13.44 2.92 -2.71
C TYR A 57 -12.67 4.07 -2.10
N LEU A 58 -13.11 5.30 -2.33
CA LEU A 58 -12.47 6.49 -1.81
C LEU A 58 -12.37 6.45 -0.28
N VAL A 59 -13.47 6.04 0.38
CA VAL A 59 -13.50 5.84 1.84
C VAL A 59 -12.53 4.74 2.26
N ALA A 60 -12.51 3.59 1.55
CA ALA A 60 -11.60 2.49 1.85
C ALA A 60 -10.13 2.89 1.69
N THR A 61 -9.78 3.60 0.62
CA THR A 61 -8.44 4.18 0.42
C THR A 61 -8.10 5.15 1.55
N TYR A 62 -9.01 6.04 1.92
CA TYR A 62 -8.75 6.97 3.01
C TYR A 62 -8.51 6.25 4.34
N VAL A 63 -9.28 5.21 4.65
CA VAL A 63 -9.05 4.34 5.81
C VAL A 63 -7.69 3.63 5.73
N LEU A 64 -7.28 3.20 4.54
CA LEU A 64 -5.97 2.59 4.31
C LEU A 64 -4.83 3.58 4.58
N LEU A 65 -4.97 4.84 4.12
CA LEU A 65 -4.01 5.92 4.38
C LEU A 65 -3.93 6.24 5.87
N LEU A 66 -5.07 6.32 6.56
CA LEU A 66 -5.09 6.51 8.02
C LEU A 66 -4.35 5.38 8.74
N GLY A 67 -4.60 4.12 8.33
CA GLY A 67 -3.89 2.96 8.85
C GLY A 67 -2.38 3.04 8.58
N TYR A 68 -2.00 3.39 7.35
CA TYR A 68 -0.60 3.53 6.97
C TYR A 68 0.09 4.64 7.76
N ASN A 69 -0.48 5.84 7.87
CA ASN A 69 0.13 6.94 8.60
C ASN A 69 0.16 6.70 10.11
N ARG A 70 -0.85 5.97 10.64
CA ARG A 70 -0.89 5.61 12.06
C ARG A 70 0.21 4.64 12.47
N TYR A 71 0.59 3.72 11.59
CA TYR A 71 1.51 2.62 11.92
C TYR A 71 2.87 2.72 11.19
N GLY A 72 2.92 3.33 10.02
CA GLY A 72 4.05 3.35 9.08
C GLY A 72 4.87 4.64 9.10
N GLY A 73 4.36 5.72 9.69
CA GLY A 73 5.09 6.99 9.84
C GLY A 73 6.14 7.02 10.97
N PHE A 74 6.31 5.93 11.72
CA PHE A 74 7.34 5.74 12.76
C PHE A 74 7.46 6.83 13.84
N ARG A 75 6.39 7.58 14.09
CA ARG A 75 6.30 8.50 15.23
C ARG A 75 5.39 7.85 16.28
N ARG A 76 5.94 7.49 17.43
CA ARG A 76 5.09 7.30 18.63
C ARG A 76 4.73 8.70 19.11
N ASP A 77 3.47 8.86 19.53
CA ASP A 77 2.83 10.12 19.96
C ASP A 77 2.30 11.02 18.83
N VAL A 78 1.85 10.42 17.73
CA VAL A 78 1.10 11.16 16.70
C VAL A 78 -0.35 11.35 17.16
N TYR A 79 -0.78 12.60 17.23
CA TYR A 79 -2.18 12.91 17.47
C TYR A 79 -3.01 12.46 16.28
N TRP A 80 -4.23 11.94 16.53
CA TRP A 80 -5.14 11.52 15.45
C TRP A 80 -5.40 12.62 14.41
N PHE A 81 -5.28 13.88 14.82
CA PHE A 81 -5.40 15.03 13.93
C PHE A 81 -4.25 15.15 12.92
N ASP A 82 -3.01 14.84 13.34
CA ASP A 82 -1.85 14.84 12.46
C ASP A 82 -1.98 13.70 11.44
N VAL A 83 -2.33 12.49 11.89
CA VAL A 83 -2.60 11.33 10.99
C VAL A 83 -3.66 11.68 9.95
N PHE A 84 -4.76 12.31 10.37
CA PHE A 84 -5.84 12.72 9.50
C PHE A 84 -5.38 13.76 8.45
N THR A 85 -4.60 14.74 8.88
CA THR A 85 -4.08 15.81 8.02
C THR A 85 -3.09 15.24 7.01
N ASP A 86 -2.14 14.42 7.44
CA ASP A 86 -1.16 13.75 6.57
C ASP A 86 -1.88 12.89 5.53
N SER A 87 -2.87 12.08 5.93
CA SER A 87 -3.65 11.25 4.99
C SER A 87 -4.48 12.09 4.01
N LEU A 88 -4.95 13.26 4.44
CA LEU A 88 -5.69 14.17 3.57
C LEU A 88 -4.76 14.83 2.54
N GLU A 89 -3.55 15.22 2.95
CA GLU A 89 -2.53 15.76 2.06
C GLU A 89 -2.11 14.74 1.00
N GLU A 90 -1.88 13.49 1.39
CA GLU A 90 -1.52 12.39 0.47
C GLU A 90 -2.64 12.09 -0.53
N LEU A 91 -3.90 12.06 -0.07
CA LEU A 91 -5.06 11.90 -0.95
C LEU A 91 -5.19 13.09 -1.91
N GLY A 92 -4.99 14.31 -1.43
CA GLY A 92 -4.98 15.53 -2.24
C GLY A 92 -3.91 15.49 -3.33
N LEU A 93 -2.69 15.09 -2.99
CA LEU A 93 -1.60 14.88 -3.96
C LEU A 93 -1.96 13.78 -4.96
N GLY A 94 -2.54 12.67 -4.51
CA GLY A 94 -3.02 11.60 -5.37
C GLY A 94 -4.03 12.09 -6.41
N LEU A 95 -5.01 12.90 -5.99
CA LEU A 95 -6.00 13.53 -6.87
C LEU A 95 -5.34 14.47 -7.88
N LEU A 96 -4.46 15.37 -7.42
CA LEU A 96 -3.79 16.34 -8.30
C LEU A 96 -2.89 15.66 -9.34
N VAL A 97 -2.12 14.67 -8.93
CA VAL A 97 -1.25 13.90 -9.83
C VAL A 97 -2.10 13.10 -10.82
N SER A 98 -3.18 12.46 -10.37
CA SER A 98 -4.08 11.70 -11.26
C SER A 98 -4.72 12.60 -12.32
N VAL A 99 -5.25 13.77 -11.93
CA VAL A 99 -5.81 14.74 -12.87
C VAL A 99 -4.74 15.18 -13.87
N ALA A 100 -3.56 15.57 -13.39
CA ALA A 100 -2.48 16.04 -14.25
C ALA A 100 -2.07 14.97 -15.27
N VAL A 101 -1.84 13.74 -14.82
CA VAL A 101 -1.45 12.63 -15.70
C VAL A 101 -2.57 12.32 -16.69
N LEU A 102 -3.82 12.11 -16.25
CA LEU A 102 -4.96 11.78 -17.12
C LEU A 102 -5.22 12.85 -18.19
N VAL A 103 -5.02 14.12 -17.88
CA VAL A 103 -5.09 15.21 -18.85
C VAL A 103 -3.93 15.14 -19.85
N LEU A 104 -2.69 14.93 -19.36
CA LEU A 104 -1.49 14.86 -20.22
C LEU A 104 -1.52 13.67 -21.18
N ILE A 105 -2.03 12.52 -20.74
CA ILE A 105 -2.21 11.34 -21.61
C ILE A 105 -3.48 11.40 -22.47
N GLY A 106 -4.24 12.49 -22.40
CA GLY A 106 -5.42 12.73 -23.24
C GLY A 106 -6.65 11.91 -22.87
N ARG A 107 -6.74 11.37 -21.66
CA ARG A 107 -7.92 10.63 -21.16
C ARG A 107 -9.02 11.55 -20.63
N ILE A 108 -8.67 12.72 -20.13
CA ILE A 108 -9.61 13.78 -19.75
C ILE A 108 -9.45 14.95 -20.71
N GLY A 109 -10.52 15.30 -21.42
CA GLY A 109 -10.53 16.39 -22.41
C GLY A 109 -11.91 17.03 -22.61
N GLN A 110 -12.07 17.82 -23.67
CA GLN A 110 -13.30 18.60 -23.92
C GLN A 110 -14.56 17.76 -24.20
N GLY A 111 -14.40 16.47 -24.51
CA GLY A 111 -15.52 15.54 -24.74
C GLY A 111 -15.87 14.66 -23.53
N THR A 112 -15.10 14.71 -22.45
CA THR A 112 -15.31 13.86 -21.27
C THR A 112 -16.37 14.48 -20.37
N SER A 113 -17.39 13.71 -19.99
CA SER A 113 -18.37 14.21 -19.02
C SER A 113 -17.73 14.38 -17.65
N LEU A 114 -18.27 15.30 -16.83
CA LEU A 114 -17.75 15.53 -15.47
C LEU A 114 -17.82 14.24 -14.63
N GLN A 115 -18.86 13.43 -14.81
CA GLN A 115 -19.04 12.18 -14.08
C GLN A 115 -17.96 11.16 -14.45
N GLU A 116 -17.63 11.00 -15.73
CA GLU A 116 -16.55 10.11 -16.18
C GLU A 116 -15.20 10.59 -15.67
N ALA A 117 -14.94 11.90 -15.75
CA ALA A 117 -13.69 12.49 -15.28
C ALA A 117 -13.49 12.26 -13.78
N VAL A 118 -14.52 12.51 -12.96
CA VAL A 118 -14.46 12.29 -11.51
C VAL A 118 -14.25 10.80 -11.18
N GLY A 119 -14.96 9.90 -11.86
CA GLY A 119 -14.82 8.46 -11.66
C GLY A 119 -13.40 7.96 -11.93
N MET A 120 -12.81 8.35 -13.08
CA MET A 120 -11.43 8.02 -13.43
C MET A 120 -10.44 8.59 -12.40
N VAL A 121 -10.56 9.87 -12.06
CA VAL A 121 -9.66 10.56 -11.12
C VAL A 121 -9.71 9.91 -9.74
N VAL A 122 -10.89 9.60 -9.21
CA VAL A 122 -11.03 9.04 -7.85
C VAL A 122 -10.42 7.64 -7.75
N VAL A 123 -10.63 6.79 -8.75
CA VAL A 123 -10.07 5.43 -8.75
C VAL A 123 -8.54 5.48 -8.87
N GLU A 124 -8.00 6.31 -9.77
CA GLU A 124 -6.55 6.48 -9.92
C GLU A 124 -5.90 7.08 -8.67
N ALA A 125 -6.53 8.13 -8.12
CA ALA A 125 -6.03 8.84 -6.96
C ALA A 125 -5.87 7.94 -5.74
N GLY A 126 -6.72 6.91 -5.62
CA GLY A 126 -6.59 5.96 -4.52
C GLY A 126 -5.23 5.28 -4.50
N THR A 127 -4.80 4.72 -5.64
CA THR A 127 -3.51 4.02 -5.69
C THR A 127 -2.33 4.98 -5.70
N VAL A 128 -2.46 6.13 -6.39
CA VAL A 128 -1.44 7.18 -6.38
C VAL A 128 -1.20 7.68 -4.95
N ALA A 129 -2.26 7.96 -4.17
CA ALA A 129 -2.15 8.44 -2.80
C ALA A 129 -1.43 7.45 -1.88
N ILE A 130 -1.71 6.15 -2.02
CA ILE A 130 -0.98 5.11 -1.28
C ILE A 130 0.50 5.11 -1.68
N GLY A 131 0.80 5.22 -2.98
CA GLY A 131 2.17 5.36 -3.45
C GLY A 131 2.87 6.63 -2.94
N VAL A 132 2.14 7.74 -2.81
CA VAL A 132 2.64 9.00 -2.24
C VAL A 132 3.05 8.78 -0.79
N SER A 133 2.18 8.17 0.01
CA SER A 133 2.46 7.86 1.41
C SER A 133 3.70 6.97 1.58
N VAL A 134 3.80 5.92 0.75
CA VAL A 134 4.96 5.02 0.73
C VAL A 134 6.23 5.75 0.28
N GLY A 135 6.15 6.58 -0.75
CA GLY A 135 7.26 7.38 -1.27
C GLY A 135 7.83 8.36 -0.26
N THR A 136 6.95 9.09 0.42
CA THR A 136 7.31 10.04 1.48
C THR A 136 8.04 9.32 2.61
N ALA A 137 7.54 8.16 3.04
CA ALA A 137 8.18 7.35 4.07
C ALA A 137 9.55 6.79 3.64
N GLN A 138 9.66 6.22 2.44
CA GLN A 138 10.87 5.53 1.98
C GLN A 138 11.98 6.47 1.52
N LEU A 139 11.64 7.48 0.71
CA LEU A 139 12.62 8.41 0.16
C LEU A 139 12.95 9.53 1.17
N GLY A 140 12.14 9.66 2.23
CA GLY A 140 12.28 10.64 3.31
C GLY A 140 13.47 10.42 4.26
N GLY A 141 13.93 9.17 4.39
CA GLY A 141 14.81 8.70 5.48
C GLY A 141 16.26 9.19 5.50
N GLN A 142 16.74 9.96 4.51
CA GLN A 142 18.17 10.31 4.40
C GLN A 142 18.64 11.56 5.17
N HIS A 143 17.80 12.23 5.97
CA HIS A 143 18.19 13.51 6.58
C HIS A 143 17.75 13.73 8.04
N ARG A 144 17.36 12.70 8.76
CA ARG A 144 17.10 12.81 10.20
C ARG A 144 18.33 12.26 10.92
N GLU A 145 19.10 13.13 11.56
CA GLU A 145 20.24 12.76 12.40
C GLU A 145 19.87 11.54 13.24
N GLU A 146 20.67 10.47 13.10
CA GLU A 146 20.49 9.18 13.77
C GLU A 146 20.52 9.38 15.30
N ASN A 147 19.37 9.71 15.87
CA ASN A 147 19.18 9.68 17.31
C ASN A 147 18.93 8.21 17.68
N GLU A 148 19.88 7.60 18.40
CA GLU A 148 19.78 6.22 18.88
C GLU A 148 18.48 5.94 19.66
N GLU A 149 17.87 6.98 20.26
CA GLU A 149 16.55 6.90 20.88
C GLU A 149 15.39 6.76 19.89
N GLU A 150 15.43 7.41 18.72
CA GLU A 150 14.39 7.26 17.68
C GLU A 150 14.43 5.84 17.10
N ASP A 151 15.63 5.28 16.86
CA ASP A 151 15.77 3.90 16.34
C ASP A 151 15.31 2.84 17.34
N LYS A 152 15.64 3.01 18.63
CA LYS A 152 15.14 2.11 19.69
C LYS A 152 13.61 2.16 19.78
N LYS A 153 13.00 3.35 19.62
CA LYS A 153 11.55 3.55 19.59
C LYS A 153 10.90 2.98 18.32
N ARG A 154 11.58 3.00 17.16
CA ARG A 154 11.15 2.32 15.92
C ARG A 154 11.11 0.80 16.10
N LEU A 155 12.16 0.23 16.68
CA LEU A 155 12.26 -1.20 17.01
C LEU A 155 11.17 -1.67 17.98
N GLU A 156 10.87 -0.88 19.03
CA GLU A 156 9.76 -1.20 19.93
C GLU A 156 8.38 -1.01 19.28
N SER A 157 8.28 -0.21 18.22
CA SER A 157 7.04 -0.01 17.47
C SER A 157 6.81 -1.13 16.46
N ALA A 158 7.92 -1.69 15.94
CA ALA A 158 7.94 -2.85 15.08
C ALA A 158 7.39 -4.11 15.77
N ASP A 159 7.44 -4.22 17.09
CA ASP A 159 6.91 -5.36 17.83
C ASP A 159 5.37 -5.34 17.98
N HIS A 160 4.68 -4.27 17.54
CA HIS A 160 3.22 -4.23 17.51
C HIS A 160 2.64 -5.05 16.36
N ILE A 161 2.12 -6.23 16.69
CA ILE A 161 1.37 -7.10 15.78
C ILE A 161 0.35 -6.34 14.90
N PRO A 162 -0.52 -5.44 15.43
CA PRO A 162 -1.50 -4.74 14.58
C PRO A 162 -0.85 -3.83 13.54
N GLY A 163 0.27 -3.18 13.85
CA GLY A 163 0.98 -2.33 12.89
C GLY A 163 1.59 -3.14 11.75
N GLN A 164 2.18 -4.31 12.07
CA GLN A 164 2.68 -5.23 11.05
C GLN A 164 1.57 -5.70 10.11
N LEU A 165 0.40 -6.06 10.64
CA LEU A 165 -0.74 -6.51 9.83
C LEU A 165 -1.23 -5.41 8.88
N VAL A 166 -1.41 -4.18 9.38
CA VAL A 166 -1.93 -3.06 8.57
C VAL A 166 -0.97 -2.72 7.44
N ILE A 167 0.33 -2.61 7.71
CA ILE A 167 1.29 -2.21 6.67
C ILE A 167 1.55 -3.35 5.69
N SER A 168 1.57 -4.61 6.13
CA SER A 168 1.54 -5.75 5.22
C SER A 168 0.30 -5.71 4.33
N PHE A 169 -0.87 -5.38 4.88
CA PHE A 169 -2.08 -5.23 4.08
C PHE A 169 -1.99 -4.08 3.07
N CYS A 170 -1.50 -2.91 3.48
CA CYS A 170 -1.29 -1.77 2.58
C CYS A 170 -0.32 -2.11 1.45
N GLY A 171 0.83 -2.73 1.77
CA GLY A 171 1.80 -3.17 0.77
C GLY A 171 1.23 -4.23 -0.18
N ALA A 172 0.46 -5.18 0.34
CA ALA A 172 -0.23 -6.18 -0.47
C ALA A 172 -1.22 -5.54 -1.45
N VAL A 173 -2.04 -4.60 -0.96
CA VAL A 173 -3.01 -3.86 -1.78
C VAL A 173 -2.29 -3.04 -2.84
N LEU A 174 -1.21 -2.34 -2.51
CA LEU A 174 -0.46 -1.52 -3.47
C LEU A 174 0.07 -2.36 -4.65
N PHE A 175 0.64 -3.53 -4.37
CA PHE A 175 1.14 -4.42 -5.42
C PHE A 175 0.00 -5.13 -6.17
N ALA A 176 -1.01 -5.61 -5.46
CA ALA A 176 -2.15 -6.30 -6.06
C ALA A 176 -2.96 -5.36 -6.97
N ALA A 177 -3.17 -4.11 -6.54
CA ALA A 177 -3.93 -3.12 -7.28
C ALA A 177 -3.34 -2.86 -8.66
N ASN A 178 -2.04 -3.01 -8.87
CA ASN A 178 -1.38 -2.80 -10.17
C ASN A 178 -1.74 -3.84 -11.25
N VAL A 179 -2.25 -5.01 -10.85
CA VAL A 179 -2.49 -6.13 -11.77
C VAL A 179 -3.92 -6.66 -11.67
N ALA A 180 -4.56 -6.55 -10.51
CA ALA A 180 -5.93 -7.00 -10.29
C ALA A 180 -6.98 -6.43 -11.27
N PRO A 181 -6.90 -5.15 -11.71
CA PRO A 181 -7.88 -4.59 -12.61
C PRO A 181 -7.78 -5.15 -14.01
N THR A 182 -6.76 -5.91 -14.38
CA THR A 182 -6.54 -6.30 -15.78
C THR A 182 -7.28 -7.60 -16.13
N GLU A 183 -7.51 -7.83 -17.42
CA GLU A 183 -8.17 -9.06 -17.89
C GLU A 183 -7.26 -10.30 -17.81
N GLU A 184 -5.94 -10.10 -17.85
CA GLU A 184 -4.94 -11.17 -17.82
C GLU A 184 -5.07 -12.03 -16.55
N ILE A 185 -5.43 -11.45 -15.40
CA ILE A 185 -5.62 -12.23 -14.17
C ILE A 185 -6.74 -13.26 -14.33
N VAL A 186 -7.83 -12.91 -15.02
CA VAL A 186 -8.94 -13.83 -15.31
C VAL A 186 -8.49 -14.90 -16.30
N MET A 187 -7.82 -14.48 -17.37
CA MET A 187 -7.34 -15.39 -18.43
C MET A 187 -6.36 -16.42 -17.86
N ILE A 188 -5.35 -15.98 -17.11
CA ILE A 188 -4.39 -16.85 -16.43
C ILE A 188 -5.12 -17.81 -15.50
N ALA A 189 -6.10 -17.32 -14.71
CA ALA A 189 -6.83 -18.18 -13.78
C ALA A 189 -7.65 -19.29 -14.47
N VAL A 190 -8.21 -19.02 -15.65
CA VAL A 190 -8.98 -20.00 -16.42
C VAL A 190 -8.07 -20.99 -17.15
N GLU A 191 -6.95 -20.53 -17.69
CA GLU A 191 -6.04 -21.35 -18.51
C GLU A 191 -5.04 -22.17 -17.68
N THR A 192 -4.79 -21.77 -16.42
CA THR A 192 -3.79 -22.42 -15.58
C THR A 192 -4.29 -23.73 -15.01
N GLN A 193 -3.50 -24.79 -15.18
CA GLN A 193 -3.78 -26.10 -14.59
C GLN A 193 -3.69 -26.07 -13.05
N PRO A 194 -4.48 -26.89 -12.33
CA PRO A 194 -4.51 -26.88 -10.85
C PRO A 194 -3.14 -27.07 -10.17
N TRP A 195 -2.25 -27.89 -10.74
CA TRP A 195 -0.90 -28.12 -10.19
C TRP A 195 -0.01 -26.89 -10.29
N CYS A 196 -0.17 -26.08 -11.35
CA CYS A 196 0.54 -24.83 -11.50
C CYS A 196 0.03 -23.78 -10.49
N LEU A 197 -1.28 -23.76 -10.18
CA LEU A 197 -1.82 -22.91 -9.11
C LEU A 197 -1.24 -23.28 -7.74
N LEU A 198 -1.14 -24.58 -7.43
CA LEU A 198 -0.44 -25.03 -6.21
C LEU A 198 1.04 -24.61 -6.23
N GLY A 199 1.70 -24.70 -7.39
CA GLY A 199 3.07 -24.22 -7.59
C GLY A 199 3.20 -22.72 -7.29
N LEU A 200 2.26 -21.88 -7.77
CA LEU A 200 2.22 -20.45 -7.49
C LEU A 200 2.01 -20.16 -6.01
N ALA A 201 1.12 -20.91 -5.34
CA ALA A 201 0.91 -20.78 -3.89
C ALA A 201 2.18 -21.11 -3.09
N VAL A 202 2.84 -22.23 -3.43
CA VAL A 202 4.10 -22.63 -2.80
C VAL A 202 5.20 -21.60 -3.08
N LEU A 203 5.32 -21.11 -4.32
CA LEU A 203 6.30 -20.08 -4.67
C LEU A 203 6.07 -18.80 -3.88
N SER A 204 4.81 -18.37 -3.73
CA SER A 204 4.43 -17.20 -2.93
C SER A 204 4.89 -17.35 -1.48
N LEU A 205 4.60 -18.51 -0.87
CA LEU A 205 5.06 -18.84 0.49
C LEU A 205 6.60 -18.85 0.60
N LEU A 206 7.29 -19.44 -0.37
CA LEU A 206 8.75 -19.50 -0.37
C LEU A 206 9.38 -18.11 -0.48
N LEU A 207 8.88 -17.24 -1.36
CA LEU A 207 9.37 -15.88 -1.51
C LEU A 207 9.06 -15.04 -0.27
N GLY A 208 7.84 -15.12 0.26
CA GLY A 208 7.46 -14.44 1.50
C GLY A 208 8.32 -14.88 2.68
N GLY A 209 8.58 -16.18 2.81
CA GLY A 209 9.44 -16.74 3.84
C GLY A 209 10.92 -16.40 3.67
N LEU A 210 11.42 -16.35 2.44
CA LEU A 210 12.79 -15.92 2.15
C LEU A 210 13.02 -14.46 2.56
N ILE A 211 12.08 -13.57 2.22
CA ILE A 211 12.16 -12.15 2.59
C ILE A 211 12.19 -11.98 4.11
N LEU A 212 11.29 -12.66 4.83
CA LEU A 212 11.24 -12.61 6.29
C LEU A 212 12.46 -13.24 6.95
N PHE A 213 12.96 -14.33 6.40
CA PHE A 213 14.16 -14.98 6.92
C PHE A 213 15.37 -14.04 6.83
N GLN A 214 15.51 -13.30 5.72
CA GLN A 214 16.59 -12.33 5.55
C GLN A 214 16.46 -11.14 6.51
N SER A 215 15.24 -10.64 6.76
CA SER A 215 15.04 -9.51 7.69
C SER A 215 15.29 -9.87 9.15
N ASP A 216 14.84 -11.05 9.58
CA ASP A 216 15.05 -11.52 10.95
C ASP A 216 16.51 -11.90 11.22
N PHE A 217 17.27 -12.32 10.20
CA PHE A 217 18.71 -12.63 10.34
C PHE A 217 19.53 -11.37 10.67
N THR A 218 19.16 -10.22 10.10
CA THR A 218 19.78 -8.92 10.42
C THR A 218 19.53 -8.50 11.89
N ARG A 219 18.46 -9.00 12.53
CA ARG A 219 18.16 -8.78 13.97
C ARG A 219 18.80 -9.81 14.91
N ALA A 220 19.42 -10.87 14.38
CA ALA A 220 19.81 -12.04 15.15
C ALA A 220 21.10 -11.84 15.97
N HIS A 221 21.02 -11.06 17.04
CA HIS A 221 22.02 -11.10 18.13
C HIS A 221 21.49 -11.72 19.44
N ARG A 222 20.22 -12.19 19.52
CA ARG A 222 19.62 -12.61 20.82
C ARG A 222 18.71 -13.86 20.86
N PHE A 223 18.50 -14.63 19.78
CA PHE A 223 17.53 -15.75 19.79
C PHE A 223 18.10 -17.14 19.46
N THR A 224 17.56 -18.19 20.10
CA THR A 224 17.89 -19.61 19.84
C THR A 224 17.36 -20.05 18.47
N ARG A 225 18.20 -20.76 17.68
CA ARG A 225 17.94 -21.17 16.28
C ARG A 225 16.59 -21.86 16.00
N ARG A 226 16.01 -22.57 16.98
CA ARG A 226 14.73 -23.30 16.84
C ARG A 226 13.50 -22.39 16.96
N ARG A 227 13.57 -21.33 17.78
CA ARG A 227 12.49 -20.35 17.96
C ARG A 227 12.35 -19.50 16.69
N LEU A 228 13.49 -19.05 16.16
CA LEU A 228 13.59 -18.32 14.89
C LEU A 228 12.87 -19.02 13.72
N ARG A 229 13.07 -20.34 13.54
CA ARG A 229 12.40 -21.09 12.45
C ARG A 229 10.88 -21.14 12.58
N ARG A 230 10.34 -21.24 13.81
CA ARG A 230 8.89 -21.26 14.04
C ARG A 230 8.27 -19.88 13.81
N ASP A 231 8.96 -18.84 14.26
CA ASP A 231 8.48 -17.46 14.13
C ASP A 231 8.49 -17.02 12.66
N VAL A 232 9.54 -17.37 11.90
CA VAL A 232 9.60 -17.15 10.44
C VAL A 232 8.45 -17.88 9.74
N LEU A 233 8.25 -19.18 10.03
CA LEU A 233 7.19 -19.97 9.39
C LEU A 233 5.80 -19.41 9.69
N ALA A 234 5.51 -19.08 10.96
CA ALA A 234 4.25 -18.47 11.35
C ALA A 234 4.05 -17.10 10.67
N GLY A 235 5.10 -16.28 10.63
CA GLY A 235 5.12 -15.01 9.92
C GLY A 235 4.82 -15.16 8.43
N THR A 236 5.41 -16.14 7.75
CA THR A 236 5.16 -16.43 6.33
C THR A 236 3.71 -16.79 6.06
N VAL A 237 3.12 -17.65 6.91
CA VAL A 237 1.72 -18.05 6.76
C VAL A 237 0.79 -16.85 6.95
N VAL A 238 1.05 -16.00 7.96
CA VAL A 238 0.27 -14.78 8.19
C VAL A 238 0.40 -13.82 7.00
N THR A 239 1.62 -13.59 6.51
CA THR A 239 1.86 -12.72 5.34
C THR A 239 1.13 -13.23 4.10
N TYR A 240 1.17 -14.53 3.84
CA TYR A 240 0.44 -15.12 2.71
C TYR A 240 -1.08 -15.05 2.88
N ALA A 241 -1.59 -15.25 4.10
CA ALA A 241 -3.02 -15.09 4.38
C ALA A 241 -3.49 -13.65 4.14
N ILE A 242 -2.71 -12.65 4.56
CA ILE A 242 -2.97 -11.24 4.26
C ILE A 242 -2.96 -11.00 2.75
N ALA A 243 -1.97 -11.56 2.05
CA ALA A 243 -1.87 -11.42 0.60
C ALA A 243 -3.11 -11.97 -0.13
N LEU A 244 -3.57 -13.18 0.22
CA LEU A 244 -4.79 -13.75 -0.35
C LEU A 244 -6.04 -12.93 -0.03
N LEU A 245 -6.14 -12.43 1.22
CA LEU A 245 -7.24 -11.56 1.62
C LEU A 245 -7.24 -10.25 0.81
N SER A 246 -6.09 -9.59 0.69
CA SER A 246 -5.92 -8.38 -0.13
C SER A 246 -6.25 -8.65 -1.59
N SER A 247 -5.75 -9.75 -2.16
CA SER A 247 -6.06 -10.16 -3.54
C SER A 247 -7.57 -10.35 -3.74
N ALA A 248 -8.25 -11.04 -2.82
CA ALA A 248 -9.69 -11.23 -2.89
C ALA A 248 -10.46 -9.91 -2.78
N LEU A 249 -10.08 -9.02 -1.87
CA LEU A 249 -10.72 -7.72 -1.69
C LEU A 249 -10.56 -6.81 -2.91
N VAL A 250 -9.35 -6.75 -3.48
CA VAL A 250 -9.07 -5.93 -4.66
C VAL A 250 -9.79 -6.49 -5.89
N LEU A 251 -9.78 -7.80 -6.11
CA LEU A 251 -10.52 -8.43 -7.22
C LEU A 251 -12.03 -8.23 -7.08
N TRP A 252 -12.56 -8.34 -5.86
CA TRP A 252 -13.97 -8.06 -5.59
C TRP A 252 -14.32 -6.60 -5.90
N PHE A 253 -13.46 -5.66 -5.51
CA PHE A 253 -13.66 -4.24 -5.79
C PHE A 253 -13.75 -3.94 -7.29
N PHE A 254 -12.85 -4.52 -8.10
CA PHE A 254 -12.88 -4.40 -9.56
C PHE A 254 -13.94 -5.28 -10.25
N GLY A 255 -14.81 -5.94 -9.47
CA GLY A 255 -15.90 -6.78 -10.01
C GLY A 255 -15.42 -8.04 -10.72
N ARG A 256 -14.16 -8.46 -10.52
CA ARG A 256 -13.51 -9.55 -11.26
C ARG A 256 -14.05 -10.95 -10.92
N PHE A 257 -14.94 -11.06 -9.92
CA PHE A 257 -15.66 -12.29 -9.60
C PHE A 257 -17.04 -12.38 -10.26
N ASN A 258 -17.57 -11.30 -10.83
CA ASN A 258 -18.91 -11.30 -11.40
C ASN A 258 -18.99 -12.20 -12.63
N GLY A 259 -19.93 -13.15 -12.62
CA GLY A 259 -20.11 -14.11 -13.71
C GLY A 259 -19.16 -15.32 -13.70
N ASN A 260 -18.20 -15.37 -12.76
CA ASN A 260 -17.25 -16.47 -12.64
C ASN A 260 -17.70 -17.52 -11.61
N GLY A 261 -17.35 -18.78 -11.85
CA GLY A 261 -17.52 -19.85 -10.86
C GLY A 261 -16.54 -19.71 -9.69
N LEU A 262 -16.89 -20.27 -8.53
CA LEU A 262 -16.06 -20.20 -7.31
C LEU A 262 -14.62 -20.71 -7.55
N SER A 263 -14.46 -21.75 -8.38
CA SER A 263 -13.15 -22.31 -8.73
C SER A 263 -12.26 -21.29 -9.45
N VAL A 264 -12.81 -20.56 -10.43
CA VAL A 264 -12.09 -19.51 -11.17
C VAL A 264 -11.77 -18.35 -10.24
N GLY A 265 -12.71 -17.95 -9.38
CA GLY A 265 -12.47 -16.91 -8.37
C GLY A 265 -11.30 -17.25 -7.44
N MET A 266 -11.24 -18.49 -6.93
CA MET A 266 -10.11 -18.97 -6.12
C MET A 266 -8.80 -18.97 -6.91
N ALA A 267 -8.82 -19.39 -8.17
CA ALA A 267 -7.64 -19.36 -9.03
C ALA A 267 -7.13 -17.92 -9.26
N GLN A 268 -8.02 -16.95 -9.51
CA GLN A 268 -7.66 -15.53 -9.62
C GLN A 268 -6.98 -15.00 -8.35
N VAL A 269 -7.50 -15.36 -7.17
CA VAL A 269 -6.92 -14.97 -5.88
C VAL A 269 -5.53 -15.56 -5.70
N VAL A 270 -5.30 -16.82 -6.09
CA VAL A 270 -3.98 -17.46 -6.00
C VAL A 270 -2.98 -16.85 -6.96
N VAL A 271 -3.39 -16.60 -8.21
CA VAL A 271 -2.54 -15.96 -9.24
C VAL A 271 -2.09 -14.58 -8.79
N LEU A 272 -3.04 -13.74 -8.36
CA LEU A 272 -2.75 -12.41 -7.85
C LEU A 272 -1.99 -12.44 -6.51
N GLY A 273 -2.18 -13.51 -5.73
CA GLY A 273 -1.57 -13.73 -4.43
C GLY A 273 -0.04 -13.68 -4.46
N LEU A 274 0.60 -14.03 -5.58
CA LEU A 274 2.05 -13.91 -5.74
C LEU A 274 2.52 -12.46 -5.62
N ALA A 275 1.93 -11.55 -6.41
CA ALA A 275 2.25 -10.13 -6.37
C ALA A 275 1.88 -9.51 -5.01
N ALA A 276 0.71 -9.87 -4.48
CA ALA A 276 0.27 -9.42 -3.16
C ALA A 276 1.20 -9.88 -2.03
N THR A 277 1.79 -11.07 -2.13
CA THR A 277 2.73 -11.59 -1.11
C THR A 277 4.03 -10.80 -1.11
N LEU A 278 4.54 -10.46 -2.29
CA LEU A 278 5.72 -9.59 -2.40
C LEU A 278 5.46 -8.22 -1.78
N GLY A 279 4.29 -7.62 -2.07
CA GLY A 279 3.86 -6.37 -1.46
C GLY A 279 3.70 -6.47 0.06
N ALA A 280 3.08 -7.54 0.57
CA ALA A 280 2.89 -7.77 1.99
C ALA A 280 4.20 -7.91 2.76
N SER A 281 5.15 -8.63 2.17
CA SER A 281 6.51 -8.79 2.69
C SER A 281 7.28 -7.47 2.64
N ALA A 282 7.22 -6.73 1.52
CA ALA A 282 7.88 -5.43 1.39
C ALA A 282 7.35 -4.42 2.42
N GLY A 283 6.03 -4.35 2.61
CA GLY A 283 5.43 -3.51 3.65
C GLY A 283 5.94 -3.85 5.05
N ARG A 284 6.07 -5.14 5.37
CA ARG A 284 6.62 -5.59 6.66
C ARG A 284 8.10 -5.21 6.82
N LEU A 285 8.89 -5.25 5.75
CA LEU A 285 10.29 -4.82 5.78
C LEU A 285 10.43 -3.34 6.15
N LEU A 286 9.52 -2.48 5.69
CA LEU A 286 9.57 -1.03 6.01
C LEU A 286 9.52 -0.75 7.50
N ILE A 287 8.84 -1.60 8.27
CA ILE A 287 8.80 -1.53 9.74
C ILE A 287 10.08 -2.05 10.37
N GLN A 288 10.72 -3.01 9.69
CA GLN A 288 11.82 -3.77 10.26
C GLN A 288 13.20 -3.20 9.93
N SER A 289 13.31 -2.40 8.85
CA SER A 289 14.50 -1.64 8.42
C SER A 289 14.65 -0.34 9.17
#